data_AF-A0A0D6M2P2-F1
#
_entry.id   AF-A0A0D6M2P2-F1
#
_cell.length_a   1.000
_cell.length_b   1.000
_cell.length_c   1.000
_cell.angle_alpha   90.00
_cell.angle_beta   90.00
_cell.angle_gamma   90.00
#
_symmetry.space_group_name_H-M   'P 1'
#
loop_
_entity.id
_entity.type
_entity.pdbx_description
1 polymer ?
#
loop_
_entity_poly.entity_id
_entity_poly.type
_entity_poly.pdbx_seq_one_letter_code
_entity_poly.pdbx_strand_id
1 'polypeptide(L)'
;MTNDSRQERRIADKYKLLACTIAKNFSTVLTAILCYLFDERGFLEDGRNLTSDNYHFRFCANRNEYDSLATIYEEQSFDPNVWGMVAVVRDPFERFVSGFADKCLRRCDFNSHFNDYHILKFDTFNPSQLIDGLAAILRKHHVPESSIDYIKTSLSMSRTPHSTMGTAEQEETKQAILSNKYLMELLIKMYFYDYVLLGFPLPAFDISNQ
;
A
#
# COMPACT_ATOMS: atom_id res chain seq x y z
N MET A 1 -13.39 -0.41 -12.18
CA MET A 1 -13.51 -1.42 -11.13
C MET A 1 -12.37 -2.41 -11.29
N THR A 2 -11.28 -2.22 -10.54
CA THR A 2 -10.29 -3.25 -10.23
C THR A 2 -9.97 -3.03 -8.77
N ASN A 3 -10.57 -3.87 -7.93
CA ASN A 3 -10.27 -3.99 -6.51
C ASN A 3 -8.79 -4.33 -6.37
N ASP A 4 -7.97 -3.40 -5.87
CA ASP A 4 -6.70 -3.72 -5.22
C ASP A 4 -6.97 -3.85 -3.72
N SER A 5 -7.93 -4.72 -3.37
CA SER A 5 -7.86 -5.42 -2.09
C SER A 5 -6.55 -6.14 -2.16
N ARG A 6 -5.68 -5.94 -1.16
CA ARG A 6 -4.41 -6.65 -1.12
C ARG A 6 -4.76 -8.12 -1.09
N GLN A 7 -4.68 -8.74 -2.26
CA GLN A 7 -4.67 -10.17 -2.42
C GLN A 7 -3.36 -10.56 -1.74
N GLU A 8 -3.39 -10.79 -0.44
CA GLU A 8 -2.22 -11.15 0.35
C GLU A 8 -1.99 -12.66 0.29
N ARG A 9 -2.91 -13.41 -0.34
CA ARG A 9 -2.82 -14.86 -0.45
C ARG A 9 -2.58 -15.27 -1.89
N ARG A 10 -1.53 -16.06 -2.11
CA ARG A 10 -1.22 -16.70 -3.38
C ARG A 10 -1.32 -18.20 -3.20
N ILE A 11 -1.90 -18.90 -4.16
CA ILE A 11 -1.98 -20.36 -4.13
C ILE A 11 -1.19 -21.00 -5.25
N ALA A 12 -0.75 -22.23 -5.01
CA ALA A 12 -0.35 -23.21 -6.01
C ALA A 12 -1.13 -24.49 -5.69
N ASP A 13 -2.33 -24.58 -6.25
CA ASP A 13 -3.34 -25.60 -5.99
C ASP A 13 -2.89 -27.02 -6.34
N LYS A 14 -2.10 -27.17 -7.42
CA LYS A 14 -1.42 -28.41 -7.82
C LYS A 14 -0.59 -29.01 -6.67
N TYR A 15 0.00 -28.16 -5.85
CA TYR A 15 0.86 -28.54 -4.72
C TYR A 15 0.18 -28.36 -3.35
N LYS A 16 -1.09 -27.92 -3.33
CA LYS A 16 -1.82 -27.58 -2.10
C LYS A 16 -1.04 -26.61 -1.22
N LEU A 17 -0.41 -25.60 -1.84
CA LEU A 17 0.34 -24.56 -1.15
C LEU A 17 -0.43 -23.24 -1.16
N LEU A 18 -0.42 -22.58 0.00
CA LEU A 18 -0.93 -21.23 0.18
C LEU A 18 0.16 -20.38 0.82
N ALA A 19 0.49 -19.24 0.21
CA ALA A 19 1.43 -18.28 0.77
C ALA A 19 0.75 -16.97 1.14
N CYS A 20 1.05 -16.46 2.35
CA CYS A 20 0.73 -15.10 2.73
C CYS A 20 1.90 -14.16 2.37
N THR A 21 1.66 -13.24 1.44
CA THR A 21 2.66 -12.32 0.88
C THR A 21 2.68 -11.01 1.65
N ILE A 22 3.26 -11.05 2.86
CA ILE A 22 3.37 -9.88 3.74
C ILE A 22 4.38 -8.88 3.16
N ALA A 23 3.94 -7.66 2.87
CA ALA A 23 4.77 -6.63 2.25
C ALA A 23 6.14 -6.45 2.96
N LYS A 24 7.20 -6.34 2.14
CA LYS A 24 8.62 -6.19 2.55
C LYS A 24 9.24 -7.38 3.28
N ASN A 25 8.55 -8.53 3.35
CA ASN A 25 9.12 -9.81 3.81
C ASN A 25 9.31 -10.76 2.62
N PHE A 26 10.13 -10.38 1.64
CA PHE A 26 10.33 -11.20 0.43
C PHE A 26 9.03 -11.38 -0.41
N SER A 27 8.03 -10.53 -0.21
CA SER A 27 6.69 -10.66 -0.80
C SER A 27 6.70 -10.76 -2.33
N THR A 28 7.50 -9.95 -3.02
CA THR A 28 7.57 -9.95 -4.49
C THR A 28 8.06 -11.29 -5.04
N VAL A 29 9.15 -11.82 -4.47
CA VAL A 29 9.72 -13.10 -4.92
C VAL A 29 8.82 -14.26 -4.50
N LEU A 30 8.24 -14.21 -3.31
CA LEU A 30 7.27 -15.22 -2.88
C LEU A 30 6.04 -15.26 -3.80
N THR A 31 5.52 -14.11 -4.22
CA THR A 31 4.46 -14.02 -5.24
C THR A 31 4.90 -14.69 -6.55
N ALA A 32 6.11 -14.41 -7.04
CA ALA A 32 6.64 -15.02 -8.25
C ALA A 32 6.82 -16.53 -8.12
N ILE A 33 7.29 -17.03 -6.97
CA ILE A 33 7.41 -18.46 -6.68
C ILE A 33 6.05 -19.15 -6.76
N LEU A 34 5.02 -18.60 -6.10
CA LEU A 34 3.69 -19.22 -6.12
C LEU A 34 3.03 -19.12 -7.50
N CYS A 35 3.30 -18.04 -8.25
CA CYS A 35 2.86 -17.92 -9.63
C CYS A 35 3.54 -18.94 -10.55
N TYR A 36 4.85 -19.14 -10.41
CA TYR A 36 5.58 -20.20 -11.10
C TYR A 36 5.00 -21.58 -10.75
N LEU A 37 4.82 -21.90 -9.46
CA LEU A 37 4.28 -23.19 -9.04
C LEU A 37 2.82 -23.43 -9.43
N PHE A 38 2.06 -22.35 -9.69
CA PHE A 38 0.70 -22.44 -10.18
C PHE A 38 0.64 -22.83 -11.68
N ASP A 39 1.57 -22.34 -12.50
CA ASP A 39 1.67 -22.64 -13.93
C ASP A 39 3.12 -22.55 -14.40
N GLU A 40 3.90 -23.60 -14.17
CA GLU A 40 5.35 -23.57 -14.39
C GLU A 40 5.68 -23.36 -15.87
N ARG A 41 4.93 -24.06 -16.74
CA ARG A 41 5.14 -24.02 -18.18
C ARG A 41 4.81 -22.63 -18.74
N GLY A 42 3.64 -22.09 -18.42
CA GLY A 42 3.23 -20.78 -18.89
C GLY A 42 4.13 -19.66 -18.36
N PHE A 43 4.58 -19.76 -17.10
CA PHE A 43 5.50 -18.79 -16.52
C PHE A 43 6.85 -18.76 -17.26
N LEU A 44 7.41 -19.91 -17.60
CA LEU A 44 8.67 -20.01 -18.35
C LEU A 44 8.53 -19.62 -19.83
N GLU A 45 7.43 -20.00 -20.47
CA GLU A 45 7.14 -19.64 -21.88
C GLU A 45 6.95 -18.13 -22.06
N ASP A 46 6.41 -17.44 -21.04
CA ASP A 46 6.30 -15.96 -21.01
C ASP A 46 7.64 -15.26 -20.73
N GLY A 47 8.75 -16.01 -20.59
CA GLY A 47 10.11 -15.47 -20.43
C GLY A 47 10.38 -14.84 -19.06
N ARG A 48 9.64 -15.25 -18.02
CA ARG A 48 9.74 -14.65 -16.68
C ARG A 48 10.82 -15.28 -15.82
N ASN A 49 11.25 -14.53 -14.81
CA ASN A 49 12.20 -14.98 -13.80
C ASN A 49 11.72 -14.54 -12.41
N LEU A 50 11.91 -15.39 -11.41
CA LEU A 50 11.51 -15.18 -10.01
C LEU A 50 12.05 -13.88 -9.39
N THR A 51 13.22 -13.41 -9.81
CA THR A 51 13.89 -12.23 -9.23
C THR A 51 13.67 -10.93 -9.98
N SER A 52 13.17 -11.00 -11.22
CA SER A 52 12.95 -9.83 -12.09
C SER A 52 11.54 -9.78 -12.65
N ASP A 53 10.61 -10.53 -12.04
CA ASP A 53 9.22 -10.58 -12.48
C ASP A 53 8.61 -9.18 -12.41
N ASN A 54 8.09 -8.72 -13.55
CA ASN A 54 7.65 -7.35 -13.70
C ASN A 54 6.25 -7.20 -13.09
N TYR A 55 6.15 -6.46 -11.99
CA TYR A 55 4.88 -6.19 -11.31
C TYR A 55 3.84 -5.52 -12.21
N HIS A 56 4.26 -4.87 -13.31
CA HIS A 56 3.35 -4.18 -14.23
C HIS A 56 2.57 -5.12 -15.17
N PHE A 57 3.07 -6.33 -15.43
CA PHE A 57 2.37 -7.33 -16.23
C PHE A 57 2.29 -8.62 -15.43
N ARG A 58 1.21 -8.82 -14.66
CA ARG A 58 1.11 -9.92 -13.71
C ARG A 58 0.49 -11.16 -14.37
N PHE A 59 1.32 -12.12 -14.77
CA PHE A 59 0.88 -13.34 -15.46
C PHE A 59 -0.19 -14.16 -14.70
N CYS A 60 -0.09 -14.22 -13.37
CA CYS A 60 -1.07 -14.92 -12.54
C CYS A 60 -2.17 -14.02 -11.95
N ALA A 61 -2.26 -12.74 -12.35
CA ALA A 61 -3.28 -11.84 -11.81
C ALA A 61 -4.69 -12.43 -11.95
N ASN A 62 -5.43 -12.39 -10.85
CA ASN A 62 -6.80 -12.92 -10.75
C ASN A 62 -6.94 -14.42 -11.07
N ARG A 63 -5.84 -15.17 -11.16
CA ARG A 63 -5.85 -16.63 -11.38
C ARG A 63 -5.49 -17.41 -10.12
N ASN A 64 -4.48 -16.95 -9.38
CA ASN A 64 -4.01 -17.61 -8.16
C ASN A 64 -4.01 -16.67 -6.95
N GLU A 65 -4.77 -15.58 -7.02
CA GLU A 65 -4.73 -14.48 -6.08
C GLU A 65 -6.05 -14.36 -5.33
N TYR A 66 -5.97 -14.31 -4.01
CA TYR A 66 -7.15 -14.39 -3.15
C TYR A 66 -7.06 -13.36 -2.02
N ASP A 67 -8.22 -12.78 -1.72
CA ASP A 67 -8.36 -11.77 -0.66
C ASP A 67 -8.77 -12.36 0.68
N SER A 68 -9.49 -13.49 0.68
CA SER A 68 -9.98 -14.13 1.89
C SER A 68 -9.71 -15.63 1.88
N LEU A 69 -9.56 -16.23 3.07
CA LEU A 69 -9.52 -17.69 3.18
C LEU A 69 -10.86 -18.32 2.79
N ALA A 70 -11.98 -17.67 3.11
CA ALA A 70 -13.32 -18.18 2.82
C ALA A 70 -13.52 -18.48 1.32
N THR A 71 -13.07 -17.56 0.44
CA THR A 71 -13.10 -17.76 -1.00
C THR A 71 -12.27 -18.98 -1.44
N ILE A 72 -11.13 -19.19 -0.79
CA ILE A 72 -10.27 -20.36 -1.07
C ILE A 72 -10.94 -21.65 -0.59
N TYR A 73 -11.61 -21.64 0.57
CA TYR A 73 -12.40 -22.77 1.06
C TYR A 73 -13.48 -23.19 0.05
N GLU A 74 -14.20 -22.22 -0.49
CA GLU A 74 -15.29 -22.45 -1.43
C GLU A 74 -14.77 -22.94 -2.80
N GLU A 75 -13.77 -22.27 -3.37
CA GLU A 75 -13.32 -22.55 -4.74
C GLU A 75 -12.36 -23.74 -4.86
N GLN A 76 -11.55 -23.99 -3.82
CA GLN A 76 -10.40 -24.92 -3.91
C GLN A 76 -10.57 -26.16 -3.04
N SER A 77 -11.73 -26.34 -2.38
CA SER A 77 -11.95 -27.37 -1.35
C SER A 77 -10.79 -27.39 -0.34
N PHE A 78 -10.44 -26.21 0.16
CA PHE A 78 -9.28 -26.02 1.02
C PHE A 78 -9.46 -26.76 2.34
N ASP A 79 -8.43 -27.49 2.75
CA ASP A 79 -8.34 -28.14 4.06
C ASP A 79 -7.02 -27.73 4.71
N PRO A 80 -7.04 -27.00 5.85
CA PRO A 80 -5.83 -26.54 6.51
C PRO A 80 -4.94 -27.68 7.03
N ASN A 81 -5.46 -28.91 7.16
CA ASN A 81 -4.66 -30.07 7.56
C ASN A 81 -3.91 -30.70 6.37
N VAL A 82 -4.34 -30.41 5.14
CA VAL A 82 -3.74 -30.93 3.90
C VAL A 82 -2.86 -29.86 3.24
N TRP A 83 -3.28 -28.60 3.28
CA TRP A 83 -2.59 -27.51 2.62
C TRP A 83 -1.41 -26.98 3.45
N GLY A 84 -0.26 -26.82 2.80
CA GLY A 84 0.88 -26.14 3.38
C GLY A 84 0.68 -24.62 3.35
N MET A 85 0.55 -24.00 4.52
CA MET A 85 0.47 -22.55 4.66
C MET A 85 1.85 -21.96 5.00
N VAL A 86 2.34 -21.08 4.13
CA VAL A 86 3.66 -20.45 4.28
C VAL A 86 3.51 -18.95 4.47
N ALA A 87 4.20 -18.40 5.47
CA ALA A 87 4.43 -16.98 5.60
C ALA A 87 5.93 -16.75 5.77
N VAL A 88 6.49 -15.83 5.00
CA VAL A 88 7.87 -15.40 5.16
C VAL A 88 7.87 -14.12 5.99
N VAL A 89 8.67 -14.11 7.05
CA VAL A 89 8.90 -12.93 7.89
C VAL A 89 10.38 -12.55 7.84
N ARG A 90 10.65 -11.26 7.87
CA ARG A 90 11.97 -10.67 7.95
C ARG A 90 12.16 -10.09 9.34
N ASP A 91 13.42 -9.95 9.76
CA ASP A 91 13.76 -9.18 10.95
C ASP A 91 13.01 -7.82 10.95
N PRO A 92 12.36 -7.44 12.06
CA PRO A 92 11.47 -6.28 12.10
C PRO A 92 12.21 -4.96 11.83
N PHE A 93 13.46 -4.82 12.26
CA PHE A 93 14.27 -3.63 11.98
C PHE A 93 14.58 -3.54 10.49
N GLU A 94 15.04 -4.64 9.90
CA GLU A 94 15.34 -4.74 8.47
C GLU A 94 14.09 -4.53 7.58
N ARG A 95 12.94 -5.07 8.01
CA ARG A 95 11.63 -4.84 7.36
C ARG A 95 11.24 -3.37 7.43
N PHE A 96 11.39 -2.74 8.60
CA PHE A 96 11.09 -1.34 8.80
C PHE A 96 11.99 -0.45 7.93
N VAL A 97 13.32 -0.62 7.98
CA VAL A 97 14.28 0.16 7.18
C VAL A 97 13.99 0.04 5.69
N SER A 98 13.74 -1.18 5.19
CA SER A 98 13.41 -1.39 3.79
C SER A 98 12.08 -0.73 3.39
N GLY A 99 11.06 -0.83 4.24
CA GLY A 99 9.77 -0.16 4.03
C GLY A 99 9.90 1.36 4.04
N PHE A 100 10.60 1.92 5.02
CA PHE A 100 10.80 3.35 5.18
C PHE A 100 11.63 3.93 4.02
N ALA A 101 12.73 3.28 3.62
CA ALA A 101 13.53 3.75 2.49
C ALA A 101 12.73 3.75 1.16
N ASP A 102 11.93 2.70 0.94
CA ASP A 102 11.09 2.57 -0.26
C ASP A 102 9.93 3.56 -0.31
N LYS A 103 9.24 3.76 0.82
CA LYS A 103 8.01 4.57 0.86
C LYS A 103 8.22 6.03 1.25
N CYS A 104 9.31 6.33 1.96
CA CYS A 104 9.53 7.66 2.54
C CYS A 104 10.75 8.38 1.96
N LEU A 105 11.83 7.69 1.61
CA LEU A 105 13.06 8.35 1.14
C LEU A 105 13.15 8.45 -0.40
N ARG A 106 12.69 7.45 -1.14
CA ARG A 106 12.76 7.44 -2.63
C ARG A 106 11.43 7.91 -3.25
N ARG A 107 11.16 9.22 -3.20
CA ARG A 107 9.91 9.81 -3.71
C ARG A 107 10.14 10.69 -4.93
N CYS A 108 9.52 10.31 -6.05
CA CYS A 108 9.20 11.15 -7.22
C CYS A 108 10.30 12.15 -7.63
N ASP A 109 11.58 11.75 -7.58
CA ASP A 109 12.72 12.62 -7.89
C ASP A 109 12.66 14.03 -7.24
N PHE A 110 12.09 14.13 -6.03
CA PHE A 110 11.98 15.39 -5.29
C PHE A 110 13.34 16.04 -5.04
N ASN A 111 14.42 15.26 -5.04
CA ASN A 111 15.78 15.79 -4.94
C ASN A 111 16.16 16.76 -6.08
N SER A 112 15.53 16.64 -7.25
CA SER A 112 15.86 17.40 -8.47
C SER A 112 14.69 18.21 -8.99
N HIS A 113 13.46 17.77 -8.76
CA HIS A 113 12.26 18.35 -9.35
C HIS A 113 11.26 18.91 -8.33
N PHE A 114 11.64 19.08 -7.06
CA PHE A 114 10.71 19.52 -6.01
C PHE A 114 9.87 20.75 -6.40
N ASN A 115 10.51 21.77 -6.97
CA ASN A 115 9.85 23.03 -7.35
C ASN A 115 8.93 22.90 -8.58
N ASP A 116 9.02 21.80 -9.32
CA ASP A 116 8.17 21.52 -10.47
C ASP A 116 6.83 20.88 -10.03
N TYR A 117 6.75 20.37 -8.79
CA TYR A 117 5.55 19.74 -8.26
C TYR A 117 4.56 20.76 -7.69
N HIS A 118 3.29 20.60 -8.06
CA HIS A 118 2.17 21.20 -7.34
C HIS A 118 1.80 20.31 -6.15
N ILE A 119 2.25 20.68 -4.95
CA ILE A 119 1.97 19.92 -3.72
C ILE A 119 0.54 20.21 -3.23
N LEU A 120 -0.33 19.20 -3.33
CA LEU A 120 -1.67 19.23 -2.76
C LEU A 120 -1.71 18.39 -1.48
N LYS A 121 -2.19 18.97 -0.38
CA LYS A 121 -2.32 18.27 0.91
C LYS A 121 -3.65 17.52 0.95
N PHE A 122 -3.61 16.28 1.40
CA PHE A 122 -4.80 15.47 1.62
C PHE A 122 -5.18 15.47 3.09
N ASP A 123 -6.31 16.09 3.42
CA ASP A 123 -6.99 15.92 4.69
C ASP A 123 -8.15 14.94 4.48
N THR A 124 -8.06 13.79 5.14
CA THR A 124 -9.06 12.74 4.93
C THR A 124 -10.42 13.04 5.55
N PHE A 125 -10.51 13.97 6.51
CA PHE A 125 -11.78 14.42 7.08
C PHE A 125 -12.38 15.57 6.28
N ASN A 126 -11.53 16.38 5.63
CA ASN A 126 -11.95 17.49 4.79
C ASN A 126 -11.20 17.51 3.45
N PRO A 127 -11.59 16.64 2.49
CA PRO A 127 -10.89 16.51 1.22
C PRO A 127 -11.16 17.67 0.25
N SER A 128 -12.02 18.63 0.60
CA SER A 128 -12.45 19.72 -0.29
C SER A 128 -11.28 20.50 -0.90
N GLN A 129 -10.28 20.87 -0.08
CA GLN A 129 -9.10 21.59 -0.54
C GLN A 129 -8.28 20.79 -1.56
N LEU A 130 -8.13 19.48 -1.36
CA LEU A 130 -7.48 18.59 -2.32
C LEU A 130 -8.29 18.52 -3.61
N ILE A 131 -9.60 18.29 -3.51
CA ILE A 131 -10.49 18.10 -4.66
C ILE A 131 -10.51 19.37 -5.52
N ASP A 132 -10.65 20.55 -4.92
CA ASP A 132 -10.70 21.81 -5.65
C ASP A 132 -9.34 22.19 -6.24
N GLY A 133 -8.24 21.96 -5.49
CA GLY A 133 -6.88 22.17 -5.99
C GLY A 133 -6.56 21.25 -7.17
N LEU A 134 -6.92 19.97 -7.08
CA LEU A 134 -6.74 18.99 -8.16
C LEU A 134 -7.58 19.38 -9.38
N ALA A 135 -8.85 19.72 -9.18
CA ALA A 135 -9.72 20.17 -10.26
C ALA A 135 -9.13 21.40 -10.97
N ALA A 136 -8.64 22.40 -10.23
CA ALA A 136 -8.03 23.59 -10.81
C ALA A 136 -6.80 23.27 -11.68
N ILE A 137 -5.93 22.36 -11.24
CA ILE A 137 -4.79 21.89 -12.05
C ILE A 137 -5.29 21.18 -13.31
N LEU A 138 -6.27 20.28 -13.21
CA LEU A 138 -6.82 19.57 -14.35
C LEU A 138 -7.46 20.53 -15.37
N ARG A 139 -8.22 21.55 -14.94
CA ARG A 139 -8.76 22.56 -15.87
C ARG A 139 -7.66 23.34 -16.58
N LYS A 140 -6.61 23.72 -15.83
CA LYS A 140 -5.45 24.44 -16.39
C LYS A 140 -4.77 23.64 -17.51
N HIS A 141 -4.83 22.31 -17.44
CA HIS A 141 -4.32 21.41 -18.46
C HIS A 141 -5.38 20.96 -19.49
N HIS A 142 -6.52 21.66 -19.56
CA HIS A 142 -7.59 21.44 -20.54
C HIS A 142 -8.22 20.04 -20.48
N VAL A 143 -8.24 19.41 -19.30
CA VAL A 143 -9.04 18.21 -19.08
C VAL A 143 -10.53 18.57 -19.22
N PRO A 144 -11.36 17.76 -19.92
CA PRO A 144 -12.78 18.06 -20.09
C PRO A 144 -13.53 18.17 -18.75
N GLU A 145 -14.44 19.15 -18.63
CA GLU A 145 -15.23 19.34 -17.39
C GLU A 145 -16.00 18.09 -16.98
N SER A 146 -16.55 17.33 -17.94
CA SER A 146 -17.22 16.05 -17.64
C SER A 146 -16.32 15.04 -16.90
N SER A 147 -15.02 15.00 -17.22
CA SER A 147 -14.05 14.14 -16.52
C SER A 147 -13.71 14.71 -15.14
N ILE A 148 -13.56 16.03 -15.02
CA ILE A 148 -13.31 16.70 -13.74
C ILE A 148 -14.50 16.50 -12.80
N ASP A 149 -15.72 16.68 -13.28
CA ASP A 149 -16.95 16.48 -12.52
C ASP A 149 -17.09 15.03 -12.04
N TYR A 150 -16.77 14.06 -12.91
CA TYR A 150 -16.72 12.66 -12.52
C TYR A 150 -15.72 12.41 -11.39
N ILE A 151 -14.50 12.97 -11.48
CA ILE A 151 -13.47 12.85 -10.43
C ILE A 151 -13.95 13.49 -9.12
N LYS A 152 -14.45 14.73 -9.18
CA LYS A 152 -14.96 15.46 -8.00
C LYS A 152 -16.07 14.68 -7.29
N THR A 153 -17.03 14.17 -8.06
CA THR A 153 -18.16 13.43 -7.53
C THR A 153 -17.68 12.10 -6.92
N SER A 154 -16.77 11.39 -7.59
CA SER A 154 -16.22 10.12 -7.10
C SER A 154 -15.44 10.28 -5.78
N LEU A 155 -14.63 11.35 -5.66
CA LEU A 155 -13.87 11.64 -4.44
C LEU A 155 -14.77 12.13 -3.29
N SER A 156 -15.93 12.71 -3.59
CA SER A 156 -16.89 13.17 -2.58
C SER A 156 -17.80 12.04 -2.05
N MET A 157 -18.06 11.01 -2.88
CA MET A 157 -19.08 9.99 -2.60
C MET A 157 -18.56 8.75 -1.86
N SER A 158 -17.25 8.55 -1.67
CA SER A 158 -16.76 7.25 -1.19
C SER A 158 -15.48 7.30 -0.38
N ARG A 159 -15.47 6.54 0.73
CA ARG A 159 -14.24 6.00 1.31
C ARG A 159 -13.75 4.87 0.41
N THR A 160 -12.46 4.82 0.13
CA THR A 160 -11.89 3.69 -0.62
C THR A 160 -12.09 2.38 0.17
N PRO A 161 -12.37 1.24 -0.49
CA PRO A 161 -12.59 -0.05 0.18
C PRO A 161 -11.43 -0.51 1.10
N HIS A 162 -10.24 0.04 0.92
CA HIS A 162 -9.01 -0.34 1.64
C HIS A 162 -8.60 0.65 2.72
N SER A 163 -9.51 1.54 3.12
CA SER A 163 -9.22 2.48 4.17
C SER A 163 -9.16 1.75 5.52
N THR A 164 -7.99 1.78 6.17
CA THR A 164 -7.87 1.38 7.58
C THR A 164 -8.41 2.47 8.51
N MET A 165 -9.03 3.52 7.97
CA MET A 165 -9.49 4.63 8.77
C MET A 165 -10.74 4.32 9.57
N GLY A 166 -10.67 4.66 10.86
CA GLY A 166 -11.74 4.37 11.82
C GLY A 166 -11.76 2.91 12.27
N THR A 167 -10.72 2.13 11.95
CA THR A 167 -10.50 0.81 12.57
C THR A 167 -9.99 0.99 14.00
N ALA A 168 -10.24 -0.01 14.86
CA ALA A 168 -9.75 0.01 16.23
C ALA A 168 -8.22 0.07 16.27
N GLU A 169 -7.56 -0.69 15.39
CA GLU A 169 -6.11 -0.74 15.28
C GLU A 169 -5.51 0.61 14.91
N GLN A 170 -6.16 1.36 14.00
CA GLN A 170 -5.70 2.70 13.65
C GLN A 170 -5.85 3.68 14.82
N GLU A 171 -7.00 3.66 15.51
CA GLU A 171 -7.25 4.58 16.62
C GLU A 171 -6.33 4.27 17.81
N GLU A 172 -6.16 3.00 18.17
CA GLU A 172 -5.23 2.57 19.22
C GLU A 172 -3.79 2.99 18.91
N THR A 173 -3.33 2.78 17.67
CA THR A 173 -1.99 3.21 17.24
C THR A 173 -1.83 4.73 17.35
N LYS A 174 -2.84 5.48 16.91
CA LYS A 174 -2.84 6.94 16.98
C LYS A 174 -2.78 7.41 18.44
N GLN A 175 -3.59 6.84 19.32
CA GLN A 175 -3.58 7.17 20.75
C GLN A 175 -2.25 6.82 21.41
N ALA A 176 -1.65 5.67 21.07
CA ALA A 176 -0.34 5.28 21.60
C ALA A 176 0.77 6.28 21.22
N ILE A 177 0.76 6.80 19.99
CA ILE A 177 1.74 7.80 19.54
C ILE A 177 1.46 9.16 20.20
N LEU A 178 0.21 9.61 20.23
CA LEU A 178 -0.16 10.93 20.79
C LEU A 178 0.06 11.03 22.31
N SER A 179 -0.13 9.93 23.03
CA SER A 179 0.04 9.87 24.49
C SER A 179 1.50 9.68 24.94
N ASN A 180 2.44 9.47 24.00
CA ASN A 180 3.84 9.19 24.32
C ASN A 180 4.79 10.16 23.60
N LYS A 181 5.38 11.08 24.38
CA LYS A 181 6.34 12.08 23.89
C LYS A 181 7.50 11.46 23.09
N TYR A 182 8.06 10.36 23.59
CA TYR A 182 9.20 9.70 22.93
C TYR A 182 8.80 9.13 21.56
N LEU A 183 7.63 8.48 21.46
CA LEU A 183 7.13 7.96 20.18
C LEU A 183 6.82 9.09 19.19
N MET A 184 6.25 10.21 19.67
CA MET A 184 6.03 11.40 18.85
C MET A 184 7.35 12.00 18.34
N GLU A 185 8.37 12.10 19.19
CA GLU A 185 9.70 12.58 18.79
C GLU A 185 10.34 11.69 17.72
N LEU A 186 10.21 10.37 17.85
CA LEU A 186 10.67 9.44 16.82
C LEU A 186 9.91 9.64 15.51
N LEU A 187 8.59 9.81 15.56
CA LEU A 187 7.78 10.08 14.37
C LEU A 187 8.20 11.38 13.67
N ILE A 188 8.40 12.44 14.43
CA ILE A 188 8.89 13.72 13.89
C ILE A 188 10.27 13.54 13.24
N LYS A 189 11.18 12.80 13.86
CA LYS A 189 12.51 12.52 13.29
C LYS A 189 12.41 11.71 12.00
N MET A 190 11.53 10.71 11.95
CA MET A 190 11.31 9.87 10.77
C MET A 190 10.68 10.66 9.61
N TYR A 191 9.76 11.59 9.89
CA TYR A 191 9.04 12.37 8.87
C TYR A 191 9.46 13.84 8.82
N PHE A 192 10.67 14.17 9.28
CA PHE A 192 11.13 15.55 9.46
C PHE A 192 10.98 16.41 8.19
N TYR A 193 11.34 15.83 7.04
CA TYR A 193 11.24 16.51 5.76
C TYR A 193 9.79 16.76 5.33
N ASP A 194 8.82 15.94 5.74
CA ASP A 194 7.42 16.21 5.45
C ASP A 194 6.98 17.48 6.20
N TYR A 195 7.40 17.66 7.47
CA TYR A 195 7.12 18.91 8.21
C TYR A 195 7.79 20.13 7.60
N VAL A 196 9.09 20.05 7.29
CA VAL A 196 9.87 21.22 6.86
C VAL A 196 9.67 21.55 5.38
N LEU A 197 9.71 20.55 4.49
CA LEU A 197 9.61 20.78 3.04
C LEU A 197 8.16 20.87 2.56
N LEU A 198 7.26 20.04 3.10
CA LEU A 198 5.84 20.03 2.69
C LEU A 198 4.97 20.95 3.56
N GLY A 199 5.56 21.60 4.55
CA GLY A 199 4.91 22.60 5.40
C GLY A 199 3.79 22.03 6.27
N PHE A 200 3.94 20.80 6.78
CA PHE A 200 3.06 20.31 7.84
C PHE A 200 3.44 20.95 9.18
N PRO A 201 2.47 21.33 10.02
CA PRO A 201 2.78 21.90 11.32
C PRO A 201 3.45 20.86 12.21
N LEU A 202 4.51 21.25 12.90
CA LEU A 202 5.10 20.42 13.95
C LEU A 202 4.07 20.23 15.07
N PRO A 203 3.85 18.99 15.56
CA PRO A 203 2.98 18.74 16.70
C PRO A 203 3.45 19.57 17.91
N ALA A 204 2.51 20.28 18.54
CA ALA A 204 2.82 21.04 19.75
C ALA A 204 3.18 20.06 20.88
N PHE A 205 4.32 20.31 21.53
CA PHE A 205 4.67 19.62 22.77
C PHE A 205 4.00 20.36 23.93
N ASP A 206 3.28 19.64 24.78
CA ASP A 206 3.01 20.15 26.12
C ASP A 206 4.31 19.99 26.92
N ILE A 207 5.03 21.09 27.12
CA ILE A 207 6.32 21.13 27.84
C ILE A 207 6.07 21.11 29.37
N SER A 208 4.81 21.01 29.82
CA SER A 208 4.46 21.16 31.24
C SER A 208 4.83 20.00 32.16
N ASN A 209 5.40 18.89 31.67
CA ASN A 209 5.81 17.75 32.51
C ASN A 209 7.23 17.25 32.19
N GLN A 210 8.24 18.12 32.37
CA GLN A 210 9.62 17.70 32.67
C GLN A 210 10.08 18.30 33.99
#